data_AF-A0A7I9VLR6-F1
#
_entry.id   AF-A0A7I9VLR6-F1
#
_cell.length_a   1.000
_cell.length_b   1.000
_cell.length_c   1.000
_cell.angle_alpha   90.00
_cell.angle_beta   90.00
_cell.angle_gamma   90.00
#
_symmetry.space_group_name_H-M   'P 1'
#
loop_
_entity.id
_entity.type
_entity.pdbx_description
1 polymer ?
#
loop_
_entity_poly.entity_id
_entity_poly.type
_entity_poly.pdbx_seq_one_letter_code
_entity_poly.pdbx_strand_id
1 'polypeptide(L)'
;MAAAVKAVSSLVGQRQVVLAGVDYGPGCAALARAAFARAGRPLPAEARDAAALHALAQARGALLPTRTPSAGDLVFLADRPGGPPVHVGVVERAEADGTAVVLHRVARGVLPVRLNLAYPSRSDDPATGKHINDALRVGARAVPAGSLVVSVSDLLRRR
;
A
#
# COMPACT_ATOMS: atom_id res chain seq x y z
N MET A 1 -0.72 9.94 -12.92
CA MET A 1 -0.48 8.76 -12.05
C MET A 1 0.99 8.38 -12.00
N ALA A 2 1.63 8.06 -13.14
CA ALA A 2 3.04 7.65 -13.20
C ALA A 2 4.01 8.57 -12.42
N ALA A 3 3.80 9.89 -12.49
CA ALA A 3 4.63 10.85 -11.75
C ALA A 3 4.51 10.72 -10.21
N ALA A 4 3.32 10.42 -9.69
CA ALA A 4 3.11 10.23 -8.26
C ALA A 4 3.78 8.95 -7.77
N VAL A 5 3.57 7.85 -8.48
CA VAL A 5 4.23 6.56 -8.19
C VAL A 5 5.74 6.69 -8.27
N LYS A 6 6.28 7.29 -9.34
CA LYS A 6 7.72 7.53 -9.50
C LYS A 6 8.29 8.34 -8.33
N ALA A 7 7.57 9.37 -7.87
CA ALA A 7 8.01 10.20 -6.76
C ALA A 7 8.05 9.43 -5.43
N VAL A 8 7.05 8.60 -5.12
CA VAL A 8 7.13 7.78 -3.88
C VAL A 8 8.10 6.61 -4.01
N SER A 9 8.40 6.15 -5.22
CA SER A 9 9.42 5.13 -5.47
C SER A 9 10.83 5.64 -5.18
N SER A 10 11.11 6.93 -5.42
CA SER A 10 12.41 7.52 -5.06
C SER A 10 12.64 7.63 -3.55
N LEU A 11 11.63 7.32 -2.72
CA LEU A 11 11.76 7.30 -1.27
C LEU A 11 12.18 5.93 -0.73
N VAL A 12 12.27 4.88 -1.55
CA VAL A 12 12.69 3.56 -1.06
C VAL A 12 14.02 3.66 -0.32
N GLY A 13 14.07 3.07 0.89
CA GLY A 13 15.20 3.15 1.82
C GLY A 13 15.21 4.40 2.70
N GLN A 14 14.47 5.45 2.36
CA GLN A 14 14.42 6.68 3.15
C GLN A 14 13.63 6.50 4.43
N ARG A 15 14.13 7.10 5.52
CA ARG A 15 13.47 7.06 6.84
C ARG A 15 12.39 8.12 6.99
N GLN A 16 12.51 9.22 6.26
CA GLN A 16 11.54 10.31 6.26
C GLN A 16 10.84 10.35 4.90
N VAL A 17 9.57 10.72 4.90
CA VAL A 17 8.80 10.92 3.67
C VAL A 17 8.90 12.40 3.32
N VAL A 18 10.02 12.78 2.71
CA VAL A 18 10.27 14.15 2.25
C VAL A 18 10.27 14.17 0.73
N LEU A 19 9.33 14.90 0.12
CA LEU A 19 9.29 15.09 -1.34
C LEU A 19 9.20 16.56 -1.68
N ALA A 20 10.09 17.00 -2.57
CA ALA A 20 10.17 18.39 -3.03
C ALA A 20 10.22 19.41 -1.87
N GLY A 21 11.00 19.11 -0.83
CA GLY A 21 11.18 19.97 0.35
C GLY A 21 10.04 19.91 1.37
N VAL A 22 8.99 19.14 1.13
CA VAL A 22 7.86 18.97 2.07
C VAL A 22 8.03 17.67 2.86
N ASP A 23 8.06 17.78 4.19
CA ASP A 23 7.98 16.63 5.10
C ASP A 23 6.51 16.24 5.34
N TYR A 24 6.15 15.03 4.95
CA TYR A 24 4.81 14.49 5.11
C TYR A 24 4.60 13.81 6.47
N GLY A 25 5.60 13.83 7.34
CA GLY A 25 5.55 13.32 8.70
C GLY A 25 5.82 11.82 8.82
N PRO A 26 5.70 11.28 10.04
CA PRO A 26 5.90 9.86 10.30
C PRO A 26 4.68 9.01 9.89
N GLY A 27 4.90 7.70 9.82
CA GLY A 27 3.85 6.70 9.65
C GLY A 27 3.53 6.31 8.21
N CYS A 28 2.66 5.32 8.06
CA CYS A 28 2.31 4.70 6.78
C CYS A 28 1.53 5.65 5.85
N ALA A 29 0.61 6.43 6.41
CA ALA A 29 -0.21 7.38 5.67
C ALA A 29 0.60 8.53 5.05
N ALA A 30 1.78 8.86 5.58
CA ALA A 30 2.65 9.89 5.01
C ALA A 30 3.00 9.61 3.55
N LEU A 31 3.29 8.34 3.22
CA LEU A 31 3.61 7.93 1.86
C LEU A 31 2.43 8.13 0.90
N ALA A 32 1.21 7.81 1.34
CA ALA A 32 -0.01 8.07 0.57
C ALA A 32 -0.22 9.58 0.39
N ARG A 33 -0.14 10.39 1.45
CA ARG A 33 -0.25 11.86 1.36
C ARG A 33 0.75 12.46 0.37
N ALA A 34 1.99 11.96 0.40
CA ALA A 34 3.02 12.37 -0.53
C ALA A 34 2.66 12.03 -1.99
N ALA A 35 2.17 10.81 -2.26
CA ALA A 35 1.69 10.42 -3.58
C ALA A 35 0.54 11.31 -4.08
N PHE A 36 -0.46 11.57 -3.23
CA PHE A 36 -1.61 12.42 -3.55
C PHE A 36 -1.21 13.87 -3.83
N ALA A 37 -0.34 14.46 -3.02
CA ALA A 37 0.19 15.79 -3.26
C ALA A 37 0.97 15.87 -4.58
N ARG A 38 1.81 14.86 -4.89
CA ARG A 38 2.52 14.77 -6.18
C ARG A 38 1.59 14.55 -7.37
N ALA A 39 0.40 14.00 -7.15
CA ALA A 39 -0.65 13.91 -8.17
C ALA A 39 -1.44 15.22 -8.34
N GLY A 40 -1.11 16.29 -7.59
CA GLY A 40 -1.85 17.55 -7.59
C GLY A 40 -3.20 17.47 -6.89
N ARG A 41 -3.40 16.46 -6.04
CA ARG A 41 -4.68 16.15 -5.37
C ARG A 41 -4.43 15.90 -3.88
N PRO A 42 -3.94 16.89 -3.11
CA PRO A 42 -3.60 16.68 -1.71
C PRO A 42 -4.80 16.12 -0.94
N LEU A 43 -4.52 15.16 -0.06
CA LEU A 43 -5.54 14.59 0.82
C LEU A 43 -5.96 15.62 1.88
N PRO A 44 -7.22 15.57 2.35
CA PRO A 44 -7.67 16.44 3.42
C PRO A 44 -6.93 16.10 4.73
N ALA A 45 -6.83 17.04 5.66
CA ALA A 45 -5.99 16.92 6.85
C ALA A 45 -6.40 15.74 7.77
N GLU A 46 -7.68 15.37 7.72
CA GLU A 46 -8.29 14.27 8.46
C GLU A 46 -7.78 12.90 7.99
N ALA A 47 -7.22 12.80 6.78
CA ALA A 47 -6.61 11.58 6.22
C ALA A 47 -5.21 11.31 6.83
N ARG A 48 -5.16 11.29 8.15
CA ARG A 48 -3.92 11.27 8.96
C ARG A 48 -3.32 9.88 9.14
N ASP A 49 -4.15 8.85 9.10
CA ASP A 49 -3.79 7.45 9.34
C ASP A 49 -4.50 6.49 8.36
N ALA A 50 -4.20 5.19 8.45
CA ALA A 50 -4.76 4.17 7.56
C ALA A 50 -6.28 4.03 7.69
N ALA A 51 -6.82 4.14 8.91
CA ALA A 51 -8.26 4.01 9.15
C ALA A 51 -9.02 5.20 8.55
N ALA A 52 -8.52 6.42 8.74
CA ALA A 52 -9.09 7.62 8.15
C ALA A 52 -9.03 7.61 6.61
N LEU A 53 -7.92 7.14 6.04
CA LEU A 53 -7.80 6.95 4.58
C LEU A 53 -8.76 5.90 4.05
N HIS A 54 -8.95 4.80 4.79
CA HIS A 54 -9.89 3.75 4.42
C HIS A 54 -11.33 4.27 4.45
N ALA A 55 -11.71 4.99 5.52
CA ALA A 55 -13.03 5.61 5.63
C ALA A 55 -13.28 6.62 4.49
N LEU A 56 -12.27 7.42 4.14
CA LEU A 56 -12.34 8.35 3.01
C LEU A 56 -12.52 7.62 1.66
N ALA A 57 -11.79 6.53 1.44
CA ALA A 57 -11.93 5.71 0.25
C ALA A 57 -13.33 5.08 0.17
N GLN A 58 -13.85 4.57 1.29
CA GLN A 58 -15.20 4.02 1.37
C GLN A 58 -16.27 5.07 1.07
N ALA A 59 -16.19 6.24 1.72
CA ALA A 59 -17.15 7.34 1.53
C ALA A 59 -17.19 7.84 0.07
N ARG A 60 -16.10 7.68 -0.67
CA ARG A 60 -15.99 8.06 -2.09
C ARG A 60 -16.27 6.90 -3.06
N GLY A 61 -16.71 5.75 -2.57
CA GLY A 61 -16.96 4.57 -3.41
C GLY A 61 -15.70 4.07 -4.14
N ALA A 62 -14.52 4.29 -3.55
CA ALA A 62 -13.22 4.01 -4.14
C ALA A 62 -12.58 2.71 -3.66
N LEU A 63 -13.33 1.85 -2.95
CA LEU A 63 -12.87 0.49 -2.63
C LEU A 63 -13.15 -0.43 -3.82
N LEU A 64 -12.16 -1.24 -4.19
CA LEU A 64 -12.22 -2.12 -5.35
C LEU A 64 -12.41 -3.59 -4.94
N PRO A 65 -13.33 -4.33 -5.58
CA PRO A 65 -13.37 -5.78 -5.51
C PRO A 65 -12.35 -6.40 -6.47
N THR A 66 -11.06 -6.05 -6.32
CA THR A 66 -9.98 -6.53 -7.20
C THR A 66 -9.09 -7.55 -6.52
N ARG A 67 -8.58 -8.50 -7.31
CA ARG A 67 -7.48 -9.40 -6.93
C ARG A 67 -6.15 -9.02 -7.56
N THR A 68 -6.13 -7.99 -8.41
CA THR A 68 -4.95 -7.51 -9.14
C THR A 68 -4.82 -6.00 -8.94
N PRO A 69 -4.22 -5.55 -7.83
CA PRO A 69 -3.98 -4.14 -7.58
C PRO A 69 -3.16 -3.52 -8.71
N SER A 70 -3.49 -2.28 -9.11
CA SER A 70 -2.80 -1.54 -10.18
C SER A 70 -1.88 -0.47 -9.61
N ALA A 71 -0.86 -0.07 -10.38
CA ALA A 71 0.04 1.03 -10.00
C ALA A 71 -0.74 2.29 -9.59
N GLY A 72 -0.46 2.81 -8.39
CA GLY A 72 -1.16 3.94 -7.79
C GLY A 72 -2.38 3.57 -6.96
N ASP A 73 -2.80 2.31 -6.89
CA ASP A 73 -3.79 1.88 -5.89
C ASP A 73 -3.21 2.00 -4.47
N LEU A 74 -4.09 2.20 -3.50
CA LEU A 74 -3.79 2.02 -2.10
C LEU A 74 -4.11 0.58 -1.69
N VAL A 75 -3.26 -0.02 -0.86
CA VAL A 75 -3.55 -1.31 -0.22
C VAL A 75 -3.62 -1.10 1.28
N PHE A 76 -4.77 -1.44 1.86
CA PHE A 76 -5.00 -1.39 3.29
C PHE A 76 -4.74 -2.75 3.92
N LEU A 77 -3.98 -2.77 5.01
CA LEU A 77 -3.51 -3.96 5.69
C LEU A 77 -3.96 -3.95 7.15
N ALA A 78 -4.30 -5.13 7.66
CA ALA A 78 -4.62 -5.38 9.07
C ALA A 78 -3.40 -5.92 9.82
N ASP A 79 -3.48 -5.92 11.16
CA ASP A 79 -2.55 -6.58 12.07
C ASP A 79 -2.97 -8.03 12.37
N ARG A 80 -3.94 -8.57 11.64
CA ARG A 80 -4.32 -9.99 11.65
C ARG A 80 -5.24 -10.25 10.46
N PRO A 81 -5.25 -11.47 9.89
CA PRO A 81 -6.21 -11.83 8.86
C PRO A 81 -7.65 -11.52 9.29
N GLY A 82 -8.40 -10.79 8.45
CA GLY A 82 -9.77 -10.37 8.74
C GLY A 82 -9.92 -9.24 9.78
N GLY A 83 -8.82 -8.62 10.23
CA GLY A 83 -8.84 -7.46 11.12
C GLY A 83 -9.20 -6.13 10.42
N PRO A 84 -9.37 -5.05 11.20
CA PRO A 84 -9.58 -3.71 10.64
C PRO A 84 -8.30 -3.15 9.98
N PRO A 85 -8.42 -2.16 9.08
CA PRO A 85 -7.26 -1.55 8.43
C PRO A 85 -6.48 -0.71 9.44
N VAL A 86 -5.21 -1.06 9.66
CA VAL A 86 -4.29 -0.35 10.57
C VAL A 86 -3.04 0.16 9.84
N HIS A 87 -2.81 -0.29 8.62
CA HIS A 87 -1.66 0.10 7.81
C HIS A 87 -2.07 0.32 6.35
N VAL A 88 -1.31 1.15 5.64
CA VAL A 88 -1.58 1.47 4.23
C VAL A 88 -0.27 1.54 3.44
N GLY A 89 -0.31 1.09 2.20
CA GLY A 89 0.76 1.24 1.21
C GLY A 89 0.24 1.72 -0.13
N VAL A 90 1.14 2.13 -1.00
CA VAL A 90 0.86 2.55 -2.38
C VAL A 90 1.45 1.52 -3.34
N VAL A 91 0.65 0.98 -4.25
CA VAL A 91 1.12 0.04 -5.27
C VAL A 91 2.07 0.77 -6.22
N GLU A 92 3.31 0.32 -6.31
CA GLU A 92 4.27 0.81 -7.30
C GLU A 92 3.98 0.21 -8.67
N ARG A 93 3.83 -1.12 -8.71
CA ARG A 93 3.57 -1.87 -9.95
C ARG A 93 2.85 -3.18 -9.67
N ALA A 94 2.25 -3.72 -10.71
CA ALA A 94 1.71 -5.06 -10.77
C ALA A 94 2.51 -5.89 -11.77
N GLU A 95 2.82 -7.12 -11.41
CA GLU A 95 3.47 -8.10 -12.28
C GLU A 95 2.39 -8.89 -13.05
N ALA A 96 2.79 -9.58 -14.13
CA ALA A 96 1.85 -10.25 -15.02
C ALA A 96 1.06 -11.40 -14.35
N ASP A 97 1.60 -11.97 -13.27
CA ASP A 97 0.97 -13.00 -12.44
C ASP A 97 0.03 -12.43 -11.36
N GLY A 98 -0.21 -11.12 -11.38
CA GLY A 98 -1.04 -10.42 -10.40
C GLY A 98 -0.32 -10.07 -9.09
N THR A 99 0.97 -10.38 -8.96
CA THR A 99 1.77 -9.98 -7.79
C THR A 99 1.98 -8.47 -7.81
N ALA A 100 1.54 -7.77 -6.77
CA ALA A 100 1.73 -6.35 -6.60
C ALA A 100 2.96 -6.07 -5.75
N VAL A 101 3.78 -5.10 -6.18
CA VAL A 101 4.81 -4.50 -5.33
C VAL A 101 4.25 -3.24 -4.71
N VAL A 102 4.11 -3.25 -3.39
CA VAL A 102 3.52 -2.17 -2.61
C VAL A 102 4.60 -1.48 -1.81
N LEU A 103 4.71 -0.16 -1.96
CA LEU A 103 5.56 0.66 -1.14
C LEU A 103 4.81 1.03 0.13
N HIS A 104 5.44 0.82 1.28
CA HIS A 104 4.87 1.21 2.56
C HIS A 104 5.92 1.88 3.45
N ARG A 105 5.49 2.75 4.36
CA ARG A 105 6.39 3.35 5.35
C ARG A 105 6.26 2.61 6.68
N VAL A 106 7.36 1.99 7.12
CA VAL A 106 7.52 1.32 8.43
C VAL A 106 8.66 1.98 9.20
N ALA A 107 8.87 1.72 10.49
CA ALA A 107 9.91 2.39 11.29
C ALA A 107 11.32 2.42 10.63
N ARG A 108 11.70 1.33 9.95
CA ARG A 108 13.02 1.16 9.31
C ARG A 108 13.21 1.94 8.01
N GLY A 109 12.16 2.17 7.22
CA GLY A 109 12.28 2.79 5.90
C GLY A 109 10.94 2.84 5.16
N VAL A 110 10.89 3.56 4.04
CA VAL A 110 9.96 3.20 2.96
C VAL A 110 10.51 1.95 2.29
N LEU A 111 9.70 0.91 2.20
CA LEU A 111 10.14 -0.38 1.67
C LEU A 111 9.09 -1.00 0.76
N PRO A 112 9.53 -1.79 -0.23
CA PRO A 112 8.64 -2.63 -1.00
C PRO A 112 8.19 -3.83 -0.16
N VAL A 113 6.95 -4.26 -0.39
CA VAL A 113 6.42 -5.56 0.02
C VAL A 113 5.67 -6.17 -1.17
N ARG A 114 5.93 -7.46 -1.46
CA ARG A 114 5.19 -8.23 -2.45
C ARG A 114 3.93 -8.82 -1.83
N LEU A 115 2.83 -8.73 -2.55
CA LEU A 115 1.60 -9.44 -2.21
C LEU A 115 0.85 -9.90 -3.46
N ASN A 116 0.13 -11.00 -3.34
CA ASN A 116 -0.71 -11.55 -4.40
C ASN A 116 -2.05 -11.97 -3.82
N LEU A 117 -3.14 -11.38 -4.32
CA LEU A 117 -4.49 -11.61 -3.79
C LEU A 117 -5.22 -12.81 -4.43
N ALA A 118 -4.66 -13.41 -5.49
CA ALA A 118 -5.12 -14.70 -5.98
C ALA A 118 -4.73 -15.83 -5.01
N TYR A 119 -3.58 -15.70 -4.35
CA TYR A 119 -3.06 -16.66 -3.37
C TYR A 119 -2.65 -15.98 -2.04
N PRO A 120 -3.60 -15.38 -1.30
CA PRO A 120 -3.28 -14.49 -0.19
C PRO A 120 -2.54 -15.17 0.96
N SER A 121 -2.71 -16.48 1.15
CA SER A 121 -2.10 -17.27 2.23
C SER A 121 -0.85 -18.04 1.84
N ARG A 122 -0.34 -17.85 0.61
CA ARG A 122 0.82 -18.59 0.11
C ARG A 122 2.01 -17.67 -0.09
N SER A 123 3.18 -18.07 0.38
CA SER A 123 4.43 -17.36 0.09
C SER A 123 4.80 -17.46 -1.38
N ASP A 124 4.58 -18.64 -1.99
CA ASP A 124 5.01 -18.96 -3.35
C ASP A 124 3.84 -19.45 -4.22
N ASP A 125 3.94 -19.16 -5.51
CA ASP A 125 3.00 -19.59 -6.54
C ASP A 125 3.06 -21.11 -6.69
N PRO A 126 1.92 -21.83 -6.60
CA PRO A 126 1.92 -23.29 -6.63
C PRO A 126 2.24 -23.91 -7.99
N ALA A 127 2.05 -23.18 -9.09
CA ALA A 127 2.29 -23.68 -10.43
C ALA A 127 3.74 -23.41 -10.87
N THR A 128 4.32 -22.28 -10.46
CA THR A 128 5.63 -21.83 -10.95
C THR A 128 6.73 -21.85 -9.88
N GLY A 129 6.38 -21.93 -8.60
CA GLY A 129 7.32 -21.81 -7.48
C GLY A 129 7.85 -20.40 -7.25
N LYS A 130 7.37 -19.40 -8.00
CA LYS A 130 7.77 -18.00 -7.84
C LYS A 130 7.31 -17.44 -6.49
N HIS A 131 8.15 -16.63 -5.84
CA HIS A 131 7.74 -15.91 -4.63
C HIS A 131 6.72 -14.80 -4.93
N ILE A 132 5.57 -14.82 -4.25
CA ILE A 132 4.42 -13.94 -4.54
C ILE A 132 3.88 -13.17 -3.31
N ASN A 133 4.19 -13.62 -2.09
CA ASN A 133 3.87 -12.86 -0.87
C ASN A 133 5.06 -12.83 0.08
N ASP A 134 5.56 -11.63 0.35
CA ASP A 134 6.54 -11.44 1.41
C ASP A 134 5.88 -11.72 2.78
N ALA A 135 6.66 -12.20 3.73
CA ALA A 135 6.20 -12.40 5.10
C ALA A 135 6.32 -11.12 5.93
N LEU A 136 5.19 -10.66 6.48
CA LEU A 136 5.14 -9.54 7.41
C LEU A 136 5.11 -10.04 8.85
N ARG A 137 5.84 -9.34 9.74
CA ARG A 137 5.83 -9.62 11.18
C ARG A 137 4.63 -8.97 11.83
N VAL A 138 3.79 -9.80 12.44
CA VAL A 138 2.59 -9.42 13.16
C VAL A 138 2.65 -10.08 14.53
N GLY A 139 3.00 -9.30 15.56
CA GLY A 139 3.41 -9.84 16.86
C GLY A 139 4.57 -10.83 16.69
N ALA A 140 4.43 -12.03 17.24
CA ALA A 140 5.43 -13.10 17.10
C ALA A 140 5.35 -13.87 15.77
N ARG A 141 4.30 -13.66 14.97
CA ARG A 141 4.03 -14.46 13.76
C ARG A 141 4.58 -13.79 12.50
N ALA A 142 5.03 -14.63 11.57
CA ALA A 142 5.28 -14.23 10.19
C ALA A 142 4.05 -14.62 9.37
N VAL A 143 3.41 -13.67 8.72
CA VAL A 143 2.15 -13.86 7.98
C VAL A 143 2.34 -13.36 6.55
N PRO A 144 1.94 -14.12 5.52
CA PRO A 144 1.99 -13.65 4.13
C PRO A 144 1.23 -12.33 3.97
N ALA A 145 1.84 -11.35 3.31
CA ALA A 145 1.28 -10.00 3.18
C ALA A 145 -0.14 -10.00 2.59
N GLY A 146 -0.41 -10.86 1.59
CA GLY A 146 -1.74 -11.01 0.98
C GLY A 146 -2.84 -11.40 1.98
N SER A 147 -2.51 -12.14 3.04
CA SER A 147 -3.47 -12.55 4.08
C SER A 147 -3.89 -11.41 5.00
N LEU A 148 -3.12 -10.32 5.00
CA LEU A 148 -3.37 -9.15 5.82
C LEU A 148 -4.15 -8.08 5.05
N VAL A 149 -4.37 -8.25 3.75
CA VAL A 149 -5.06 -7.23 2.93
C VAL A 149 -6.54 -7.19 3.30
N VAL A 150 -6.98 -6.00 3.71
CA VAL A 150 -8.37 -5.68 4.04
C VAL A 150 -9.10 -5.24 2.78
N SER A 151 -8.50 -4.29 2.04
CA SER A 151 -9.08 -3.73 0.84
C SER A 151 -8.03 -3.08 -0.05
N VAL A 152 -8.38 -2.94 -1.32
CA VAL A 152 -7.64 -2.18 -2.32
C VAL A 152 -8.48 -0.98 -2.72
N SER A 153 -7.84 0.16 -2.95
CA SER A 153 -8.54 1.37 -3.36
C SER A 153 -7.88 2.07 -4.53
N ASP A 154 -8.69 2.53 -5.48
CA ASP A 154 -8.25 3.37 -6.59
C ASP A 154 -8.37 4.87 -6.30
N LEU A 155 -8.51 5.27 -5.04
CA LEU A 155 -8.77 6.65 -4.63
C LEU A 155 -7.77 7.65 -5.27
N LEU A 156 -6.50 7.27 -5.36
CA LEU A 156 -5.46 8.09 -5.98
C LEU A 156 -5.61 8.17 -7.51
N ARG A 157 -6.20 7.16 -8.15
CA ARG A 157 -6.42 7.10 -9.60
C ARG A 157 -7.74 7.74 -10.05
N ARG A 158 -8.76 7.78 -9.19
CA ARG A 158 -10.04 8.45 -9.49
C ARG A 158 -9.81 9.92 -9.76
N ARG A 159 -10.57 10.53 -10.67
CA ARG A 159 -10.56 11.98 -10.86
C ARG A 159 -11.47 12.62 -9.83
#